data_AF-A0A1B6LF23-F1
#
_entry.id   AF-A0A1B6LF23-F1
#
_cell.length_a   1.000
_cell.length_b   1.000
_cell.length_c   1.000
_cell.angle_alpha   90.00
_cell.angle_beta   90.00
_cell.angle_gamma   90.00
#
_symmetry.space_group_name_H-M   'P 1'
#
loop_
_entity.id
_entity.type
_entity.pdbx_description
1 polymer ?
#
loop_
_entity_poly.entity_id
_entity_poly.type
_entity_poly.pdbx_seq_one_letter_code
_entity_poly.pdbx_strand_id
1 'polypeptide(L)'
;YRYDLPENDVRNQAIQKVNNSIRNEVHNEMSMGLIDLHLYERRYHTRQGFHLNRKGKKRVAKDIYTTIKNMQNHSYTKTQTNVEDIPVLLNQGNIQGSQIVLANMDEISQDRQE
;
A
#
# COMPACT_ATOMS: atom_id res chain seq x y z
N TYR A 1 1.33 -22.22 -6.82
CA TYR A 1 1.37 -23.06 -8.01
C TYR A 1 2.84 -23.21 -8.42
N ARG A 2 3.24 -24.38 -8.93
CA ARG A 2 4.60 -24.67 -9.39
C ARG A 2 4.58 -25.06 -10.85
N TYR A 3 5.30 -24.29 -11.66
CA TYR A 3 5.36 -24.45 -13.11
C TYR A 3 6.13 -25.67 -13.58
N ASP A 4 6.96 -26.24 -12.71
CA ASP A 4 7.73 -27.45 -12.99
C ASP A 4 6.93 -28.74 -12.72
N LEU A 5 5.72 -28.62 -12.19
CA LEU A 5 4.85 -29.75 -11.85
C LEU A 5 3.60 -29.77 -12.74
N PRO A 6 3.09 -30.95 -13.11
CA PRO A 6 1.78 -31.08 -13.75
C PRO A 6 0.66 -30.43 -12.92
N GLU A 7 -0.39 -29.94 -13.57
CA GLU A 7 -1.50 -29.28 -12.87
C GLU A 7 -2.22 -30.21 -11.89
N ASN A 8 -2.36 -31.49 -12.26
CA ASN A 8 -2.97 -32.53 -11.44
C ASN A 8 -2.01 -33.14 -10.40
N ASP A 9 -0.77 -32.67 -10.30
CA ASP A 9 0.17 -33.13 -9.28
C ASP A 9 -0.34 -32.78 -7.88
N VAL A 10 -0.31 -33.75 -6.97
CA VAL A 10 -0.77 -33.60 -5.58
C VAL A 10 -0.10 -32.42 -4.86
N ARG A 11 1.14 -32.06 -5.22
CA ARG A 11 1.85 -30.91 -4.66
C ARG A 11 1.27 -29.60 -5.17
N ASN A 12 0.88 -29.53 -6.45
CA ASN A 12 0.21 -28.35 -7.00
C ASN A 12 -1.16 -28.14 -6.36
N GLN A 13 -1.92 -29.22 -6.18
CA GLN A 13 -3.20 -29.20 -5.46
C GLN A 13 -3.01 -28.74 -4.00
N ALA A 14 -1.99 -29.24 -3.30
CA ALA A 14 -1.68 -28.81 -1.94
C ALA A 14 -1.34 -27.32 -1.88
N ILE A 15 -0.54 -26.81 -2.82
CA ILE A 15 -0.22 -25.38 -2.89
C ILE A 15 -1.50 -24.56 -3.17
N GLN A 16 -2.37 -25.00 -4.06
CA GLN A 16 -3.65 -24.32 -4.33
C GLN A 16 -4.53 -24.27 -3.07
N LYS A 17 -4.65 -25.41 -2.36
CA LYS A 17 -5.38 -25.50 -1.09
C LYS A 17 -4.87 -24.48 -0.07
N VAL A 18 -3.55 -24.41 0.14
CA VAL A 18 -2.95 -23.44 1.08
C VAL A 18 -3.22 -21.99 0.65
N ASN A 19 -3.07 -21.65 -0.63
CA ASN A 19 -3.37 -20.30 -1.11
C ASN A 19 -4.84 -19.93 -0.91
N ASN A 20 -5.76 -20.87 -1.14
CA ASN A 20 -7.18 -20.64 -0.91
C ASN A 20 -7.50 -20.44 0.58
N SER A 21 -6.88 -21.22 1.47
CA SER A 21 -7.00 -21.00 2.91
C SER A 21 -6.51 -19.60 3.31
N ILE A 22 -5.33 -19.18 2.86
CA ILE A 22 -4.81 -17.82 3.13
C ILE A 22 -5.79 -16.75 2.63
N ARG A 23 -6.33 -16.91 1.42
CA ARG A 23 -7.29 -15.96 0.86
C ARG A 23 -8.58 -15.87 1.69
N ASN A 24 -9.10 -17.00 2.16
CA ASN A 24 -10.31 -17.04 2.98
C ASN A 24 -10.11 -16.35 4.32
N GLU A 25 -8.95 -16.52 4.95
CA GLU A 25 -8.61 -15.81 6.20
C GLU A 25 -8.53 -14.30 5.97
N VAL A 26 -7.83 -13.85 4.91
CA VAL A 26 -7.65 -12.41 4.63
C VAL A 26 -8.94 -11.75 4.13
N HIS A 27 -9.83 -12.46 3.43
CA HIS A 27 -11.09 -11.91 2.92
C HIS A 27 -11.96 -11.29 4.03
N ASN A 28 -11.86 -11.80 5.25
CA ASN A 28 -12.66 -11.33 6.38
C ASN A 28 -12.03 -10.11 7.09
N GLU A 29 -10.80 -9.71 6.72
CA GLU A 29 -10.07 -8.62 7.35
C GLU A 29 -9.79 -7.46 6.40
N MET A 30 -10.55 -6.36 6.55
CA MET A 30 -10.35 -5.14 5.75
C MET A 30 -9.00 -4.45 5.98
N SER A 31 -8.31 -4.77 7.09
CA SER A 31 -7.01 -4.24 7.49
C SER A 31 -5.82 -4.93 6.82
N MET A 32 -6.04 -6.02 6.07
CA MET A 32 -4.98 -6.80 5.46
C MET A 32 -5.07 -6.79 3.93
N GLY A 33 -3.93 -6.58 3.28
CA GLY A 33 -3.78 -6.71 1.84
C GLY A 33 -3.13 -8.04 1.47
N LEU A 34 -3.71 -8.76 0.51
CA LEU A 34 -3.14 -10.02 0.01
C LEU A 34 -2.55 -9.84 -1.40
N ILE A 35 -1.39 -10.46 -1.64
CA ILE A 35 -0.75 -10.51 -2.97
C ILE A 35 -0.60 -11.97 -3.38
N ASP A 36 -1.28 -12.35 -4.44
CA ASP A 36 -1.33 -13.72 -4.94
C ASP A 36 -0.17 -14.05 -5.89
N LEU A 37 1.00 -14.33 -5.33
CA LEU A 37 2.19 -14.69 -6.12
C LEU A 37 1.98 -15.93 -6.99
N HIS A 38 1.11 -16.86 -6.59
CA HIS A 38 0.85 -18.08 -7.35
C HIS A 38 0.11 -17.83 -8.67
N LEU A 39 -0.50 -16.65 -8.85
CA LEU A 39 -1.15 -16.24 -10.10
C LEU A 39 -0.19 -15.57 -11.08
N TYR A 40 1.04 -15.28 -10.65
CA TYR A 40 2.02 -14.65 -11.53
C TYR A 40 2.42 -15.61 -12.64
N GLU A 41 2.32 -15.16 -13.89
CA GLU A 41 2.71 -15.93 -15.07
C GLU A 41 4.16 -16.47 -15.01
N ARG A 42 4.41 -17.51 -15.80
CA ARG A 42 5.72 -18.18 -15.92
C ARG A 42 6.88 -17.21 -16.17
N ARG A 43 6.65 -16.15 -16.96
CA ARG A 43 7.65 -15.13 -17.32
C ARG A 43 8.19 -14.31 -16.14
N TYR A 44 7.53 -14.34 -14.99
CA TYR A 44 7.96 -13.67 -13.76
C TYR A 44 8.82 -14.57 -12.85
N HIS A 45 8.98 -15.84 -13.22
CA HIS A 45 9.73 -16.83 -12.45
C HIS A 45 11.08 -17.17 -13.10
N THR A 46 12.00 -17.67 -12.29
CA THR A 46 13.28 -18.27 -12.70
C THR A 46 13.07 -19.49 -13.59
N ARG A 47 14.13 -20.02 -14.23
CA ARG A 47 14.01 -21.19 -15.13
C ARG A 47 13.44 -22.43 -14.42
N GLN A 48 13.64 -22.53 -13.12
CA GLN A 48 13.15 -23.61 -12.27
C GLN A 48 11.67 -23.43 -11.88
N GLY A 49 11.06 -22.26 -12.11
CA GLY A 49 9.66 -22.00 -11.80
C GLY A 49 9.34 -21.77 -10.32
N PHE A 50 10.30 -21.97 -9.41
CA PHE A 50 10.11 -21.85 -7.96
C PHE A 50 10.35 -20.42 -7.42
N HIS A 51 11.42 -19.76 -7.86
CA HIS A 51 11.74 -18.40 -7.41
C HIS A 51 11.29 -17.35 -8.43
N LEU A 52 11.03 -16.12 -7.96
CA LEU A 52 10.83 -14.96 -8.83
C LEU A 52 12.14 -14.51 -9.47
N ASN A 53 12.08 -14.16 -10.76
CA ASN A 53 13.21 -13.57 -11.47
C ASN A 53 13.27 -12.04 -11.23
N ARG A 54 14.23 -11.34 -11.87
CA ARG A 54 14.36 -9.87 -11.73
C ARG A 54 13.08 -9.12 -12.09
N LYS A 55 12.36 -9.55 -13.13
CA LYS A 55 11.09 -8.96 -13.57
C LYS A 55 9.98 -9.24 -12.56
N GLY A 56 9.88 -10.47 -12.05
CA GLY A 56 8.94 -10.85 -11.00
C GLY A 56 9.12 -10.06 -9.72
N LYS A 57 10.37 -9.91 -9.24
CA LYS A 57 10.68 -9.11 -8.05
C LYS A 57 10.27 -7.64 -8.20
N LYS A 58 10.53 -7.03 -9.37
CA LYS A 58 10.05 -5.67 -9.67
C LYS A 58 8.52 -5.57 -9.67
N ARG A 59 7.84 -6.58 -10.22
CA ARG A 59 6.38 -6.63 -10.23
C ARG A 59 5.81 -6.73 -8.81
N VAL A 60 6.33 -7.63 -7.98
CA VAL A 60 5.93 -7.75 -6.58
C VAL A 60 6.13 -6.46 -5.82
N ALA A 61 7.27 -5.79 -5.99
CA ALA A 61 7.50 -4.50 -5.33
C ALA A 61 6.45 -3.45 -5.71
N LYS A 62 6.05 -3.41 -6.99
CA LYS A 62 4.97 -2.52 -7.46
C LYS A 62 3.62 -2.89 -6.84
N ASP A 63 3.29 -4.19 -6.82
CA ASP A 63 2.03 -4.66 -6.25
C ASP A 63 1.96 -4.40 -4.74
N ILE A 64 3.06 -4.58 -3.98
CA ILE A 64 3.17 -4.19 -2.56
C ILE A 64 2.87 -2.71 -2.38
N TYR A 65 3.54 -1.84 -3.16
CA TYR A 65 3.33 -0.40 -3.07
C TYR A 65 1.87 -0.03 -3.37
N THR A 66 1.28 -0.59 -4.42
CA THR A 66 -0.12 -0.36 -4.78
C THR A 66 -1.08 -0.81 -3.68
N THR A 67 -0.84 -1.99 -3.09
CA THR A 67 -1.65 -2.49 -1.98
C THR A 67 -1.61 -1.55 -0.78
N ILE A 68 -0.42 -1.13 -0.34
CA ILE A 68 -0.26 -0.19 0.79
C ILE A 68 -0.98 1.13 0.50
N LYS A 69 -0.79 1.70 -0.71
CA LYS A 69 -1.43 2.95 -1.11
C LYS A 69 -2.96 2.86 -1.10
N ASN A 70 -3.52 1.75 -1.60
CA ASN A 70 -4.96 1.54 -1.63
C ASN A 70 -5.56 1.39 -0.23
N MET A 71 -4.82 0.73 0.68
CA MET A 71 -5.22 0.61 2.08
C MET A 71 -5.22 1.97 2.78
N GLN A 72 -4.20 2.79 2.56
CA GLN A 72 -4.16 4.17 3.10
C GLN A 72 -5.35 5.00 2.62
N ASN A 73 -5.67 4.96 1.32
CA ASN A 73 -6.81 5.70 0.78
C ASN A 73 -8.16 5.28 1.38
N HIS A 74 -8.34 4.00 1.72
CA HIS A 74 -9.55 3.52 2.41
C HIS A 74 -9.64 4.00 3.86
N SER A 75 -8.51 4.25 4.52
CA SER A 75 -8.50 4.83 5.86
C SER A 75 -8.95 6.29 5.86
N TYR A 76 -8.59 7.08 4.83
CA TYR A 76 -8.93 8.50 4.75
C TYR A 76 -10.40 8.77 4.43
N THR A 77 -11.07 7.94 3.62
CA THR A 77 -12.50 8.12 3.30
C THR A 77 -13.42 7.90 4.49
N LYS A 78 -13.02 7.09 5.49
CA LYS A 78 -13.80 6.92 6.74
C LYS A 78 -13.70 8.11 7.70
N THR A 79 -12.68 8.95 7.58
CA THR A 79 -12.52 10.12 8.47
C THR A 79 -13.38 11.31 8.02
N GLN A 80 -13.76 11.39 6.74
CA GLN A 80 -14.53 12.52 6.21
C GLN A 80 -16.05 12.36 6.30
N THR A 81 -16.58 11.18 6.63
CA THR A 81 -18.03 10.94 6.73
C THR A 81 -18.66 11.28 8.09
N ASN A 82 -17.93 11.93 9.01
CA ASN A 82 -18.47 12.35 10.31
C ASN A 82 -18.29 13.86 10.60
N VAL A 83 -18.12 14.68 9.56
CA VAL A 83 -18.06 16.16 9.70
C VAL A 83 -19.12 16.83 8.81
N GLU A 84 -20.34 16.32 8.86
CA GLU A 84 -21.52 17.09 8.42
C GLU A 84 -22.46 17.19 9.62
N ASP A 85 -22.24 18.21 10.45
CA ASP A 85 -23.27 18.95 11.22
C ASP A 85 -22.58 19.97 12.14
N ILE A 86 -21.81 20.89 11.54
CA ILE A 86 -21.51 22.17 12.20
C ILE A 86 -21.99 23.27 11.25
N PRO A 87 -23.07 24.01 11.58
CA PRO A 87 -23.44 25.17 10.79
C PRO A 87 -22.37 26.25 10.98
N VAL A 88 -21.51 26.40 9.97
CA VAL A 88 -20.62 27.56 9.86
C VAL A 88 -21.51 28.75 9.51
N LEU A 89 -21.89 29.52 10.53
CA LEU A 89 -22.40 30.87 10.37
C LEU A 89 -21.27 31.71 9.75
N LEU A 90 -21.30 31.86 8.43
CA LEU A 90 -20.49 32.84 7.70
C LEU A 90 -20.96 34.23 8.11
N ASN A 91 -20.30 34.77 9.13
CA ASN A 91 -20.43 36.16 9.52
C ASN A 91 -19.71 37.00 8.45
N GLN A 92 -20.48 37.65 7.57
CA GLN A 92 -19.95 38.70 6.69
C GLN A 92 -19.59 39.91 7.55
N GLY A 93 -18.38 39.90 8.08
CA GLY A 93 -17.83 40.93 8.96
C GLY A 93 -16.42 41.29 8.53
N ASN A 94 -16.33 42.36 7.77
CA ASN A 94 -15.12 43.05 7.33
C ASN A 94 -14.23 43.41 8.54
N ILE A 95 -13.11 42.72 8.78
CA ILE A 95 -12.07 43.17 9.72
C ILE A 95 -10.68 42.95 9.12
N GLN A 96 -10.01 44.07 8.90
CA GLN A 96 -8.61 44.20 8.51
C GLN A 96 -7.67 43.56 9.54
N GLY A 97 -6.54 43.06 9.05
CA GLY A 97 -5.31 42.92 9.83
C GLY A 97 -4.96 41.48 10.19
N SER A 98 -3.98 40.94 9.48
CA SER A 98 -2.65 40.55 10.03
C SER A 98 -1.99 39.56 9.07
N GLN A 99 -0.96 40.03 8.36
CA GLN A 99 0.04 39.18 7.74
C GLN A 99 0.76 38.38 8.83
N ILE A 100 0.93 37.07 8.65
CA ILE A 100 2.18 36.39 9.05
C ILE A 100 2.56 35.42 7.93
N VAL A 101 3.54 35.88 7.13
CA VAL A 101 4.43 35.06 6.32
C VAL A 101 5.56 34.63 7.25
N LEU A 102 5.88 33.33 7.33
CA LEU A 102 7.24 32.92 7.71
C LEU A 102 7.70 31.83 6.76
N ALA A 103 8.56 32.28 5.84
CA ALA A 103 9.34 31.49 4.92
C ALA A 103 10.56 30.87 5.63
N ASN A 104 11.08 29.81 5.00
CA ASN A 104 12.38 29.19 5.16
C ASN A 104 13.48 30.04 5.82
N MET A 105 14.19 29.46 6.79
CA MET A 105 15.57 29.82 7.09
C MET A 105 16.39 28.55 7.32
N ASP A 106 17.10 28.16 6.26
CA ASP A 106 18.45 27.63 6.39
C ASP A 106 19.35 28.74 6.94
N GLU A 107 20.14 28.47 7.97
CA GLU A 107 21.56 28.87 8.03
C GLU A 107 22.25 28.25 9.25
N ILE A 108 23.12 27.29 8.93
CA ILE A 108 24.18 26.79 9.79
C ILE A 108 25.33 27.78 9.68
N SER A 109 25.76 28.41 10.78
CA SER A 109 27.11 29.00 10.86
C SER A 109 27.59 29.19 12.30
N GLN A 110 28.58 28.37 12.65
CA GLN A 110 29.83 28.72 13.35
C GLN A 110 29.76 29.37 14.74
N ASP A 111 29.91 28.52 15.76
CA ASP A 111 30.46 28.90 17.06
C ASP A 111 32.00 29.00 16.97
N ARG A 112 32.51 30.20 17.29
CA ARG A 112 33.89 30.45 17.74
C ARG A 112 33.84 31.24 19.06
N GLN A 113 34.84 30.96 19.90
CA GLN A 113 35.23 31.62 21.16
C GLN A 113 34.51 31.03 22.39
N GLU A 114 35.21 30.59 23.44
CA GLU A 114 36.51 31.00 24.00
C GLU A 114 37.47 29.83 24.27
#